data_AF-A0A2N1TLK3-F1
#
_entry.id   AF-A0A2N1TLK3-F1
#
_cell.length_a   1.000
_cell.length_b   1.000
_cell.length_c   1.000
_cell.angle_alpha   90.00
_cell.angle_beta   90.00
_cell.angle_gamma   90.00
#
_symmetry.space_group_name_H-M   'P 1'
#
loop_
_entity.id
_entity.type
_entity.pdbx_description
1 polymer ?
#
loop_
_entity_poly.entity_id
_entity_poly.type
_entity_poly.pdbx_seq_one_letter_code
_entity_poly.pdbx_strand_id
1 'polypeptide(L)'
;MISEKENKAVIIFLSFCLVFSWSCSREKTYGDASPLSVLQRMQSAKSMKDILSCYTDGTVRVIGKTMDQRNMSEQAVTARMALVGPDTTWECLHEDVKNDTARCEIVITGHPVDNVVGSAITLTMRRVDGKWRIDMEDEMTRLLSEYRDDGIGDYVKKKFSGY
;
A
#
# COMPACT_ATOMS: atom_id res chain seq x y z
N MET A 1 38.98 41.79 -33.74
CA MET A 1 38.53 40.59 -34.47
C MET A 1 38.76 39.37 -33.59
N ILE A 2 37.80 39.09 -32.71
CA ILE A 2 37.79 37.85 -31.92
C ILE A 2 37.10 36.82 -32.80
N SER A 3 37.83 35.73 -33.05
CA SER A 3 37.52 34.68 -34.02
C SER A 3 36.16 34.03 -33.74
N GLU A 4 35.24 34.11 -34.71
CA GLU A 4 33.87 33.53 -34.73
C GLU A 4 33.80 32.00 -34.55
N LYS A 5 34.94 31.31 -34.41
CA LYS A 5 34.98 29.84 -34.35
C LYS A 5 34.72 29.26 -32.96
N GLU A 6 34.91 30.03 -31.88
CA GLU A 6 34.76 29.47 -30.52
C GLU A 6 33.31 29.50 -30.01
N ASN A 7 32.45 30.37 -30.56
CA ASN A 7 31.06 30.50 -30.10
C ASN A 7 30.12 29.39 -30.59
N LYS A 8 30.45 28.67 -31.67
CA LYS A 8 29.57 27.60 -32.18
C LYS A 8 29.74 26.28 -31.42
N ALA A 9 30.92 26.03 -30.86
CA ALA A 9 31.18 24.79 -30.12
C ALA A 9 30.48 24.77 -28.75
N VAL A 10 30.36 25.92 -28.09
CA VAL A 10 29.73 26.03 -26.76
C VAL A 10 28.20 25.84 -26.84
N ILE A 11 27.58 26.34 -27.91
CA ILE A 11 26.12 26.25 -28.08
C ILE A 11 25.68 24.81 -28.42
N ILE A 12 26.47 24.05 -29.19
CA ILE A 12 26.13 22.66 -29.54
C ILE A 12 26.34 21.71 -28.36
N PHE A 13 27.31 21.99 -27.47
CA PHE A 13 27.55 21.15 -26.29
C PHE A 13 26.51 21.36 -25.18
N LEU A 14 25.91 22.55 -25.07
CA LEU A 14 24.85 22.82 -24.10
C LEU A 14 23.49 22.21 -24.49
N SER A 15 23.26 21.91 -25.76
CA SER A 15 21.98 21.34 -26.22
C SER A 15 21.87 19.83 -26.04
N PHE A 16 22.96 19.11 -25.74
CA PHE A 16 22.93 17.65 -25.56
C PHE A 16 22.63 17.21 -24.11
N CYS A 17 22.68 18.12 -23.13
CA CYS A 17 22.42 17.80 -21.72
C CYS A 17 20.94 17.87 -21.32
N LEU A 18 20.04 18.34 -22.20
CA LEU A 18 18.62 18.54 -21.87
C LEU A 18 17.68 17.40 -22.30
N VAL A 19 18.21 16.29 -22.84
CA VAL A 19 17.37 15.16 -23.31
C VAL A 19 17.47 13.91 -22.43
N PHE A 20 18.16 14.00 -21.29
CA PHE A 20 18.27 12.91 -20.31
C PHE A 20 17.51 13.15 -19.00
N SER A 21 16.57 14.10 -18.97
CA SER A 21 15.44 14.02 -18.04
C SER A 21 14.38 13.07 -18.61
N TRP A 22 14.83 11.87 -19.01
CA TRP A 22 13.93 10.74 -19.14
C TRP A 22 13.48 10.46 -17.72
N SER A 23 12.28 10.93 -17.42
CA SER A 23 11.54 10.68 -16.20
C SER A 23 11.59 9.18 -15.92
N CYS A 24 12.56 8.79 -15.08
CA CYS A 24 12.54 7.53 -14.36
C CYS A 24 11.42 7.64 -13.32
N SER A 25 10.17 7.67 -13.79
CA SER A 25 9.05 7.05 -13.09
C SER A 25 9.34 5.53 -13.08
N ARG A 26 10.41 5.15 -12.38
CA ARG A 26 10.74 3.76 -12.12
C ARG A 26 9.74 3.36 -11.06
N GLU A 27 8.71 2.63 -11.45
CA GLU A 27 7.78 1.98 -10.54
C GLU A 27 8.61 1.32 -9.43
N LYS A 28 8.50 1.86 -8.22
CA LYS A 28 9.42 1.53 -7.13
C LYS A 28 9.14 0.10 -6.69
N THR A 29 9.97 -0.82 -7.15
CA THR A 29 9.86 -2.23 -6.77
C THR A 29 10.52 -2.44 -5.40
N TYR A 30 9.81 -3.04 -4.46
CA TYR A 30 10.32 -3.32 -3.12
C TYR A 30 10.80 -4.78 -3.06
N GLY A 31 12.05 -4.99 -2.66
CA GLY A 31 12.56 -6.35 -2.47
C GLY A 31 11.85 -7.07 -1.31
N ASP A 32 11.88 -8.40 -1.30
CA ASP A 32 11.20 -9.24 -0.29
C ASP A 32 11.59 -8.90 1.17
N ALA A 33 12.78 -8.33 1.38
CA ALA A 33 13.26 -7.88 2.68
C ALA A 33 12.56 -6.62 3.20
N SER A 34 11.91 -5.83 2.32
CA SER A 34 11.18 -4.61 2.70
C SER A 34 9.77 -4.95 3.20
N PRO A 35 9.28 -4.31 4.27
CA PRO A 35 7.89 -4.43 4.70
C PRO A 35 6.89 -4.11 3.60
N LEU A 36 7.19 -3.12 2.76
CA LEU A 36 6.32 -2.64 1.69
C LEU A 36 6.16 -3.64 0.53
N SER A 37 6.98 -4.69 0.46
CA SER A 37 6.78 -5.82 -0.48
C SER A 37 5.40 -6.47 -0.32
N VAL A 38 4.77 -6.35 0.85
CA VAL A 38 3.42 -6.87 1.10
C VAL A 38 2.38 -6.19 0.22
N LEU A 39 2.50 -4.89 -0.02
CA LEU A 39 1.58 -4.14 -0.86
C LEU A 39 1.69 -4.58 -2.31
N GLN A 40 2.90 -4.87 -2.80
CA GLN A 40 3.09 -5.38 -4.15
C GLN A 40 2.48 -6.78 -4.34
N ARG A 41 2.62 -7.65 -3.34
CA ARG A 41 1.95 -8.95 -3.35
C ARG A 41 0.42 -8.80 -3.32
N MET A 42 -0.08 -7.82 -2.57
CA MET A 42 -1.51 -7.51 -2.49
C MET A 42 -2.05 -6.97 -3.83
N GLN A 43 -1.33 -6.09 -4.52
CA GLN A 43 -1.68 -5.62 -5.87
C GLN A 43 -1.72 -6.77 -6.89
N SER A 44 -0.87 -7.80 -6.70
CA SER A 44 -0.80 -8.98 -7.57
C SER A 44 -1.76 -10.11 -7.19
N ALA A 45 -2.54 -9.93 -6.10
CA ALA A 45 -3.43 -10.96 -5.58
C ALA A 45 -4.59 -11.23 -6.54
N LYS A 46 -4.93 -12.51 -6.74
CA LYS A 46 -6.02 -12.93 -7.64
C LYS A 46 -7.16 -13.61 -6.91
N SER A 47 -7.01 -13.84 -5.61
CA SER A 47 -7.96 -14.56 -4.78
C SER A 47 -7.98 -14.02 -3.35
N MET A 48 -9.05 -14.32 -2.61
CA MET A 48 -9.11 -14.05 -1.17
C MET A 48 -7.93 -14.69 -0.44
N LYS A 49 -7.52 -15.90 -0.84
CA LYS A 49 -6.37 -16.59 -0.25
C LYS A 49 -5.07 -15.80 -0.40
N ASP A 50 -4.84 -15.19 -1.57
CA ASP A 50 -3.65 -14.37 -1.82
C ASP A 50 -3.66 -13.12 -0.94
N ILE A 51 -4.82 -12.45 -0.82
CA ILE A 51 -5.01 -11.31 0.07
C ILE A 51 -4.76 -11.69 1.53
N LEU A 52 -5.40 -12.77 2.02
CA LEU A 52 -5.24 -13.23 3.40
C LEU A 52 -3.80 -13.66 3.70
N SER A 53 -3.05 -14.15 2.70
CA SER A 53 -1.63 -14.46 2.85
C SER A 53 -0.74 -13.24 3.13
N CYS A 54 -1.25 -12.03 2.94
CA CYS A 54 -0.55 -10.79 3.27
C CYS A 54 -0.68 -10.41 4.77
N TYR A 55 -1.54 -11.10 5.51
CA TYR A 55 -1.82 -10.83 6.92
C TYR A 55 -1.20 -11.87 7.85
N THR A 56 -1.03 -11.52 9.13
CA THR A 56 -0.62 -12.48 10.17
C THR A 56 -1.72 -13.51 10.41
N ASP A 57 -1.36 -14.72 10.84
CA ASP A 57 -2.33 -15.77 11.18
C ASP A 57 -3.33 -15.31 12.25
N GLY A 58 -2.88 -14.46 13.18
CA GLY A 58 -3.72 -13.80 14.15
C GLY A 58 -4.83 -12.97 13.52
N THR A 59 -4.44 -12.08 12.61
CA THR A 59 -5.39 -11.27 11.84
C THR A 59 -6.34 -12.15 11.02
N VAL A 60 -5.84 -13.19 10.34
CA VAL A 60 -6.65 -14.12 9.54
C VAL A 60 -7.69 -14.86 10.39
N ARG A 61 -7.33 -15.29 11.61
CA ARG A 61 -8.28 -15.91 12.55
C ARG A 61 -9.40 -14.94 12.94
N VAL A 62 -9.08 -13.66 13.18
CA VAL A 62 -10.09 -12.65 13.53
C VAL A 62 -11.02 -12.36 12.35
N ILE A 63 -10.47 -12.27 11.13
CA ILE A 63 -11.26 -12.14 9.90
C ILE A 63 -12.21 -13.34 9.75
N GLY A 64 -11.73 -14.56 9.91
CA GLY A 64 -12.55 -15.78 9.80
C GLY A 64 -13.71 -15.78 10.80
N LYS A 65 -13.43 -15.50 12.08
CA LYS A 65 -14.48 -15.37 13.10
C LYS A 65 -15.52 -14.30 12.74
N THR A 66 -15.06 -13.16 12.22
CA THR A 66 -15.96 -12.06 11.81
C THR A 66 -16.83 -12.47 10.63
N MET A 67 -16.22 -13.16 9.66
CA MET A 67 -16.89 -13.65 8.47
C MET A 67 -18.03 -14.61 8.86
N ASP A 68 -17.76 -15.56 9.75
CA ASP A 68 -18.75 -16.51 10.26
C ASP A 68 -19.86 -15.79 11.05
N GLN A 69 -19.48 -14.91 11.99
CA GLN A 69 -20.43 -14.20 12.86
C GLN A 69 -21.36 -13.26 12.10
N ARG A 70 -20.89 -12.67 11.01
CA ARG A 70 -21.63 -11.67 10.22
C ARG A 70 -22.17 -12.25 8.90
N ASN A 71 -22.00 -13.55 8.67
CA ASN A 71 -22.36 -14.24 7.42
C ASN A 71 -21.84 -13.49 6.17
N MET A 72 -20.58 -13.04 6.21
CA MET A 72 -19.97 -12.28 5.13
C MET A 72 -19.54 -13.20 3.99
N SER A 73 -19.77 -12.77 2.75
CA SER A 73 -19.23 -13.46 1.58
C SER A 73 -17.73 -13.23 1.44
N GLU A 74 -17.03 -14.16 0.79
CA GLU A 74 -15.60 -14.02 0.48
C GLU A 74 -15.30 -12.76 -0.34
N GLN A 75 -16.21 -12.39 -1.25
CA GLN A 75 -16.10 -11.16 -2.03
C GLN A 75 -16.16 -9.92 -1.14
N ALA A 76 -17.04 -9.92 -0.14
CA ALA A 76 -17.18 -8.82 0.82
C ALA A 76 -15.99 -8.73 1.79
N VAL A 77 -15.31 -9.84 2.08
CA VAL A 77 -14.03 -9.84 2.82
C VAL A 77 -12.91 -9.31 1.93
N THR A 78 -12.78 -9.84 0.71
CA THR A 78 -11.74 -9.44 -0.25
C THR A 78 -11.78 -7.94 -0.52
N ALA A 79 -12.96 -7.37 -0.77
CA ALA A 79 -13.15 -5.95 -1.00
C ALA A 79 -12.75 -5.07 0.20
N ARG A 80 -12.84 -5.60 1.43
CA ARG A 80 -12.48 -4.85 2.66
C ARG A 80 -11.01 -5.02 3.05
N MET A 81 -10.41 -6.16 2.71
CA MET A 81 -9.05 -6.50 3.11
C MET A 81 -8.00 -6.20 2.03
N ALA A 82 -8.39 -5.94 0.79
CA ALA A 82 -7.48 -5.46 -0.24
C ALA A 82 -7.25 -3.96 -0.05
N LEU A 83 -6.20 -3.58 0.70
CA LEU A 83 -5.82 -2.18 0.93
C LEU A 83 -5.35 -1.47 -0.35
N VAL A 84 -4.80 -2.24 -1.29
CA VAL A 84 -4.36 -1.79 -2.61
C VAL A 84 -4.77 -2.82 -3.66
N GLY A 85 -5.33 -2.36 -4.77
CA GLY A 85 -5.65 -3.19 -5.94
C GLY A 85 -4.65 -3.02 -7.09
N PRO A 86 -4.81 -3.77 -8.19
CA PRO A 86 -3.92 -3.70 -9.36
C PRO A 86 -3.76 -2.29 -9.93
N ASP A 87 -4.83 -1.49 -9.90
CA ASP A 87 -4.88 -0.13 -10.43
C ASP A 87 -4.65 0.95 -9.34
N THR A 88 -4.17 0.56 -8.16
CA THR A 88 -3.88 1.48 -7.06
C THR A 88 -2.42 1.87 -7.06
N THR A 89 -2.10 3.16 -7.11
CA THR A 89 -0.74 3.67 -6.88
C THR A 89 -0.63 4.30 -5.51
N TRP A 90 0.54 4.15 -4.88
CA TRP A 90 0.78 4.62 -3.52
C TRP A 90 2.24 5.02 -3.34
N GLU A 91 2.49 5.89 -2.37
CA GLU A 91 3.83 6.31 -1.95
C GLU A 91 4.02 6.06 -0.46
N CYS A 92 5.26 5.73 -0.07
CA CYS A 92 5.60 5.63 1.34
C CYS A 92 5.98 7.01 1.87
N LEU A 93 5.28 7.47 2.90
CA LEU A 93 5.56 8.70 3.63
C LEU A 93 6.58 8.45 4.76
N HIS A 94 6.43 7.33 5.45
CA HIS A 94 7.28 6.97 6.57
C HIS A 94 7.45 5.45 6.68
N GLU A 95 8.65 5.01 7.06
CA GLU A 95 8.96 3.60 7.31
C GLU A 95 9.89 3.52 8.53
N ASP A 96 9.40 2.89 9.61
CA ASP A 96 10.18 2.59 10.83
C ASP A 96 10.26 1.07 11.00
N VAL A 97 11.45 0.51 10.78
CA VAL A 97 11.71 -0.94 10.89
C VAL A 97 12.57 -1.21 12.11
N LYS A 98 12.07 -2.07 13.00
CA LYS A 98 12.73 -2.50 14.23
C LYS A 98 12.69 -4.03 14.32
N ASN A 99 13.82 -4.67 14.00
CA ASN A 99 13.95 -6.12 13.94
C ASN A 99 12.85 -6.75 13.06
N ASP A 100 11.99 -7.57 13.66
CA ASP A 100 10.89 -8.27 13.00
C ASP A 100 9.56 -7.51 13.07
N THR A 101 9.59 -6.23 13.38
CA THR A 101 8.41 -5.36 13.39
C THR A 101 8.64 -4.13 12.53
N ALA A 102 7.59 -3.62 11.90
CA ALA A 102 7.65 -2.38 11.17
C ALA A 102 6.35 -1.57 11.31
N ARG A 103 6.48 -0.25 11.26
CA ARG A 103 5.38 0.68 11.07
C ARG A 103 5.62 1.45 9.78
N CYS A 104 4.72 1.30 8.82
CA CYS A 104 4.78 2.03 7.56
C CYS A 104 3.60 2.97 7.48
N GLU A 105 3.82 4.17 6.95
CA GLU A 105 2.76 5.07 6.54
C GLU A 105 2.87 5.26 5.03
N ILE A 106 1.75 5.01 4.35
CA ILE A 106 1.64 5.20 2.91
C ILE A 106 0.55 6.23 2.63
N VAL A 107 0.60 6.86 1.46
CA VAL A 107 -0.49 7.65 0.89
C VAL A 107 -0.90 7.06 -0.44
N ILE A 108 -2.20 6.97 -0.68
CA ILE A 108 -2.73 6.57 -1.98
C ILE A 108 -2.59 7.76 -2.95
N THR A 109 -1.89 7.57 -4.05
CA THR A 109 -1.67 8.62 -5.06
C THR A 109 -2.49 8.43 -6.32
N GLY A 110 -3.11 7.26 -6.49
CA GLY A 110 -4.02 6.96 -7.59
C GLY A 110 -4.87 5.74 -7.24
N HIS A 111 -6.16 5.80 -7.56
CA HIS A 111 -7.13 4.75 -7.27
C HIS A 111 -8.32 4.90 -8.23
N PRO A 112 -9.00 3.80 -8.64
CA PRO A 112 -10.20 3.88 -9.49
C PRO A 112 -11.37 4.68 -8.90
N VAL A 113 -11.33 4.92 -7.59
CA VAL A 113 -12.31 5.75 -6.88
C VAL A 113 -11.59 6.96 -6.31
N ASP A 114 -11.88 8.14 -6.88
CA ASP A 114 -11.14 9.38 -6.64
C ASP A 114 -11.09 9.81 -5.17
N ASN A 115 -12.14 9.52 -4.40
CA ASN A 115 -12.23 9.93 -2.99
C ASN A 115 -11.23 9.20 -2.07
N VAL A 116 -10.54 8.18 -2.57
CA VAL A 116 -9.48 7.47 -1.83
C VAL A 116 -8.12 8.15 -2.04
N VAL A 117 -7.91 8.87 -3.14
CA VAL A 117 -6.64 9.54 -3.43
C VAL A 117 -6.33 10.60 -2.37
N GLY A 118 -5.10 10.61 -1.86
CA GLY A 118 -4.64 11.42 -0.74
C GLY A 118 -4.87 10.77 0.63
N SER A 119 -5.56 9.63 0.71
CA SER A 119 -5.76 8.91 1.98
C SER A 119 -4.45 8.33 2.49
N ALA A 120 -4.09 8.66 3.73
CA ALA A 120 -2.96 8.07 4.42
C ALA A 120 -3.37 6.79 5.16
N ILE A 121 -2.57 5.74 5.03
CA ILE A 121 -2.79 4.45 5.67
C ILE A 121 -1.54 4.11 6.50
N THR A 122 -1.74 3.93 7.81
CA THR A 122 -0.71 3.35 8.68
C THR A 122 -0.85 1.83 8.72
N LEU A 123 0.25 1.14 8.49
CA LEU A 123 0.39 -0.30 8.52
C LEU A 123 1.29 -0.70 9.69
N THR A 124 0.78 -1.54 10.58
CA THR A 124 1.61 -2.30 11.53
C THR A 124 1.93 -3.65 10.91
N MET A 125 3.20 -4.05 10.96
CA MET A 125 3.69 -5.22 10.25
C MET A 125 4.60 -6.06 11.13
N ARG A 126 4.58 -7.37 10.89
CA ARG A 126 5.44 -8.35 11.55
C ARG A 126 6.09 -9.25 10.52
N ARG A 127 7.34 -9.63 10.76
CA ARG A 127 8.03 -10.66 9.99
C ARG A 127 7.68 -12.03 10.57
N VAL A 128 7.08 -12.89 9.76
CA VAL A 128 6.70 -14.26 10.09
C VAL A 128 7.30 -15.17 9.03
N ASP A 129 8.09 -16.16 9.45
CA ASP A 129 8.80 -17.10 8.56
C ASP A 129 9.60 -16.39 7.45
N GLY A 130 10.31 -15.31 7.83
CA GLY A 130 11.13 -14.52 6.92
C GLY A 130 10.34 -13.60 5.97
N LYS A 131 9.01 -13.56 6.06
CA LYS A 131 8.14 -12.73 5.21
C LYS A 131 7.41 -11.69 6.04
N TRP A 132 7.35 -10.47 5.53
CA TRP A 132 6.51 -9.44 6.12
C TRP A 132 5.02 -9.75 5.94
N ARG A 133 4.24 -9.44 6.96
CA ARG A 133 2.78 -9.57 7.03
C ARG A 133 2.19 -8.35 7.74
N ILE A 134 1.00 -7.94 7.34
CA ILE A 134 0.22 -6.91 8.03
C ILE A 134 -0.37 -7.53 9.30
N ASP A 135 -0.17 -6.86 10.43
CA ASP A 135 -0.62 -7.29 11.74
C ASP A 135 -1.71 -6.34 12.25
N MET A 136 -2.96 -6.81 12.24
CA MET A 136 -4.15 -6.08 12.67
C MET A 136 -4.96 -6.86 13.71
N GLU A 137 -4.41 -7.92 14.31
CA GLU A 137 -5.13 -8.77 15.26
C GLU A 137 -5.74 -7.95 16.40
N ASP A 138 -4.94 -7.08 17.03
CA ASP A 138 -5.37 -6.24 18.14
C ASP A 138 -6.39 -5.16 17.70
N GLU A 139 -6.13 -4.49 16.56
CA GLU A 139 -7.03 -3.46 16.03
C GLU A 139 -8.40 -4.08 15.71
N MET A 140 -8.42 -5.20 14.99
CA MET A 140 -9.66 -5.89 14.64
C MET A 140 -10.36 -6.47 15.86
N THR A 141 -9.64 -7.06 16.81
CA THR A 141 -10.24 -7.60 18.03
C THR A 141 -10.87 -6.49 18.86
N ARG A 142 -10.20 -5.35 19.00
CA ARG A 142 -10.75 -4.18 19.69
C ARG A 142 -12.02 -3.70 19.00
N LEU A 143 -11.99 -3.52 17.68
CA LEU A 143 -13.16 -3.11 16.91
C LEU A 143 -14.32 -4.10 17.10
N LEU A 144 -14.08 -5.40 17.08
CA LEU A 144 -15.15 -6.38 17.30
C LEU A 144 -15.68 -6.37 18.74
N SER A 145 -14.84 -6.07 19.72
CA SER A 145 -15.26 -5.95 21.13
C SER A 145 -16.08 -4.69 21.42
N GLU A 146 -15.83 -3.62 20.67
CA GLU A 146 -16.56 -2.35 20.77
C GLU A 146 -17.91 -2.40 20.00
N TYR A 147 -18.01 -3.23 18.95
CA TYR A 147 -19.18 -3.30 18.05
C TYR A 147 -20.14 -4.46 18.37
N ARG A 148 -20.78 -4.40 19.54
CA ARG A 148 -22.10 -5.02 19.76
C ARG A 148 -23.19 -4.08 19.22
N ASP A 149 -23.56 -4.26 17.95
CA ASP A 149 -24.91 -4.02 17.34
C ASP A 149 -25.01 -3.27 16.00
N ASP A 150 -23.97 -2.62 15.46
CA ASP A 150 -24.12 -1.87 14.20
C ASP A 150 -22.84 -1.76 13.33
N GLY A 151 -22.71 -2.71 12.38
CA GLY A 151 -22.21 -2.46 11.02
C GLY A 151 -20.74 -2.05 10.81
N ILE A 152 -19.87 -3.03 10.53
CA ILE A 152 -18.53 -2.88 9.90
C ILE A 152 -18.58 -2.10 8.56
N GLY A 153 -19.77 -2.00 7.94
CA GLY A 153 -20.01 -1.21 6.72
C GLY A 153 -19.71 0.27 6.88
N ASP A 154 -19.98 0.86 8.04
CA ASP A 154 -19.75 2.28 8.28
C ASP A 154 -18.27 2.60 8.58
N TYR A 155 -17.48 1.64 9.07
CA TYR A 155 -16.04 1.84 9.31
C TYR A 155 -15.23 1.85 8.02
N VAL A 156 -15.50 0.92 7.09
CA VAL A 156 -14.85 0.93 5.76
C VAL A 156 -15.23 2.19 5.00
N LYS A 157 -16.46 2.67 5.19
CA LYS A 157 -16.84 4.01 4.76
C LYS A 157 -15.96 5.05 5.47
N LYS A 158 -16.08 5.24 6.79
CA LYS A 158 -15.40 6.30 7.54
C LYS A 158 -13.87 6.32 7.43
N LYS A 159 -13.19 5.18 7.26
CA LYS A 159 -11.73 5.08 7.09
C LYS A 159 -11.27 5.28 5.64
N PHE A 160 -12.13 5.00 4.64
CA PHE A 160 -11.77 5.09 3.21
C PHE A 160 -12.64 6.07 2.39
N SER A 161 -13.62 6.75 3.00
CA SER A 161 -14.48 7.76 2.34
C SER A 161 -14.15 9.19 2.70
N GLY A 162 -13.24 9.44 3.65
CA GLY A 162 -12.86 10.79 4.06
C GLY A 162 -13.99 11.63 4.69
N TYR A 163 -15.23 11.12 4.76
CA TYR A 163 -16.42 11.69 5.39
C TYR A 163 -17.42 10.56 5.69
#